data_AF-A0A917A2A2-F1
#
_entry.id   AF-A0A917A2A2-F1
#
_cell.length_a   1.000
_cell.length_b   1.000
_cell.length_c   1.000
_cell.angle_alpha   90.00
_cell.angle_beta   90.00
_cell.angle_gamma   90.00
#
_symmetry.space_group_name_H-M   'P 1'
#
loop_
_entity.id
_entity.type
_entity.pdbx_description
1 polymer ?
#
loop_
_entity_poly.entity_id
_entity_poly.type
_entity_poly.pdbx_seq_one_letter_code
_entity_poly.pdbx_strand_id
1 'polypeptide(L)'
;MTILLSFSYIAYRFKEAADINPDELIVFITATLIIIGIYWISVKLTSGIAEIELTKREIEFNWLKKPILKSQDNLKFDLYEIDSWNIQREFHYDTLNISSNFSSMTISRFPEWRNDKDDYQSFINSFSNKIGSINKKKLKRNKRNEKSNQKVDDEKLIVDQEKVFKSSNLPKILLGVYIIVMILGVFYVYNNWNTGKSNILIVIAGLSGCIYYIKKYRQNRNQK
;
A
#
# COMPACT_ATOMS: atom_id res chain seq x y z
N MET A 1 -11.24 -15.29 -34.52
CA MET A 1 -11.78 -16.63 -34.87
C MET A 1 -10.82 -17.75 -34.49
N THR A 2 -9.53 -17.65 -34.84
CA THR A 2 -8.48 -18.62 -34.47
C THR A 2 -8.26 -18.76 -32.96
N ILE A 3 -8.30 -17.68 -32.19
CA ILE A 3 -8.12 -17.71 -30.72
C ILE A 3 -9.27 -18.46 -30.02
N LEU A 4 -10.51 -18.25 -30.49
CA LEU A 4 -11.70 -18.93 -29.98
C LEU A 4 -11.64 -20.44 -30.24
N LEU A 5 -11.23 -20.86 -31.44
CA LEU A 5 -11.06 -22.26 -31.80
C LEU A 5 -9.97 -22.95 -30.98
N SER A 6 -8.87 -22.24 -30.67
CA SER A 6 -7.81 -22.78 -29.81
C SER A 6 -8.25 -22.94 -28.35
N PHE A 7 -9.09 -22.04 -27.82
CA PHE A 7 -9.65 -22.19 -26.47
C PHE A 7 -10.66 -23.34 -26.40
N SER A 8 -11.50 -23.51 -27.41
CA SER A 8 -12.43 -24.65 -27.51
C SER A 8 -11.68 -25.99 -27.56
N TYR A 9 -10.54 -26.06 -28.27
CA TYR A 9 -9.72 -27.26 -28.32
C TYR A 9 -9.04 -27.58 -26.99
N ILE A 10 -8.49 -26.57 -26.30
CA ILE A 10 -7.90 -26.74 -24.96
C ILE A 10 -8.97 -27.16 -23.95
N ALA A 11 -10.16 -26.57 -24.01
CA ALA A 11 -11.30 -26.95 -23.16
C ALA A 11 -11.74 -28.40 -23.42
N TYR A 12 -11.81 -28.81 -24.68
CA TYR A 12 -12.12 -30.19 -25.06
C TYR A 12 -11.10 -31.20 -24.53
N ARG A 13 -9.81 -30.89 -24.61
CA ARG A 13 -8.73 -31.77 -24.11
C ARG A 13 -8.68 -31.84 -22.58
N PHE A 14 -9.07 -30.77 -21.88
CA PHE A 14 -9.21 -30.77 -20.43
C PHE A 14 -10.43 -31.55 -19.95
N LYS A 15 -11.54 -31.53 -20.71
CA LYS A 15 -12.72 -32.38 -20.45
C LYS A 15 -12.35 -33.87 -20.44
N GLU A 16 -11.59 -34.34 -21.43
CA GLU A 16 -11.10 -35.73 -21.50
C GLU A 16 -10.22 -36.12 -20.29
N ALA A 17 -9.55 -35.15 -19.66
CA ALA A 17 -8.62 -35.41 -18.56
C ALA A 17 -9.22 -35.26 -17.15
N ALA A 18 -10.33 -34.51 -17.00
CA ALA A 18 -10.84 -34.09 -15.69
C ALA A 18 -12.33 -34.40 -15.42
N ASP A 19 -13.07 -34.93 -16.40
CA ASP A 19 -14.51 -35.26 -16.30
C ASP A 19 -15.38 -34.06 -15.85
N ILE A 20 -14.99 -32.85 -16.25
CA ILE A 20 -15.68 -31.58 -15.95
C ILE A 20 -16.64 -31.24 -17.10
N ASN A 21 -17.83 -30.74 -16.78
CA ASN A 21 -18.83 -30.33 -17.76
C ASN A 21 -18.28 -29.21 -18.67
N PRO A 22 -18.30 -29.35 -20.01
CA PRO A 22 -17.71 -28.37 -20.93
C PRO A 22 -18.25 -26.94 -20.77
N ASP A 23 -19.52 -26.77 -20.42
CA ASP A 23 -20.11 -25.45 -20.19
C ASP A 23 -19.50 -24.76 -18.96
N GLU A 24 -19.24 -25.52 -17.89
CA GLU A 24 -18.60 -25.00 -16.66
C GLU A 24 -17.15 -24.59 -16.93
N LEU A 25 -16.43 -25.36 -17.75
CA LEU A 25 -15.05 -25.05 -18.14
C LEU A 25 -14.98 -23.81 -19.04
N ILE A 26 -15.91 -23.63 -19.98
CA ILE A 26 -15.99 -22.44 -20.84
C ILE A 26 -16.31 -21.21 -19.98
N VAL A 27 -17.26 -21.32 -19.05
CA VAL A 27 -17.60 -20.24 -18.12
C VAL A 27 -16.39 -19.87 -17.26
N PHE A 28 -15.67 -20.87 -16.72
CA PHE A 28 -14.46 -20.65 -15.94
C PHE A 28 -13.37 -19.92 -16.74
N ILE A 29 -13.02 -20.42 -17.93
CA ILE A 29 -12.01 -19.79 -18.81
C ILE A 29 -12.41 -18.35 -19.15
N THR A 30 -13.67 -18.12 -19.50
CA THR A 30 -14.18 -16.79 -19.85
C THR A 30 -14.09 -15.84 -18.66
N ALA A 31 -14.50 -16.29 -17.46
CA ALA A 31 -14.39 -15.51 -16.24
C ALA A 31 -12.93 -15.17 -15.90
N THR A 32 -12.02 -16.14 -16.00
CA THR A 32 -10.57 -15.92 -15.78
C THR A 32 -10.02 -14.87 -16.75
N LEU A 33 -10.35 -14.97 -18.05
CA LEU A 33 -9.90 -13.99 -19.05
C LEU A 33 -10.46 -12.58 -18.77
N ILE A 34 -11.72 -12.47 -18.34
CA ILE A 34 -12.32 -11.18 -17.95
C ILE A 34 -11.57 -10.59 -16.75
N ILE A 35 -11.29 -11.39 -15.71
CA ILE A 35 -10.56 -10.95 -14.52
C ILE A 35 -9.15 -10.47 -14.90
N ILE A 36 -8.43 -11.23 -15.74
CA ILE A 36 -7.11 -10.85 -16.24
C ILE A 36 -7.19 -9.54 -17.05
N GLY A 37 -8.20 -9.39 -17.91
CA GLY A 37 -8.41 -8.18 -18.70
C GLY A 37 -8.68 -6.96 -17.83
N ILE A 38 -9.57 -7.07 -16.84
CA ILE A 38 -9.87 -6.01 -15.86
C ILE A 38 -8.61 -5.63 -15.08
N TYR A 39 -7.86 -6.63 -14.59
CA TYR A 39 -6.61 -6.40 -13.88
C TYR A 39 -5.60 -5.64 -14.75
N TRP A 40 -5.38 -6.08 -15.99
CA TRP A 40 -4.40 -5.46 -16.89
C TRP A 40 -4.77 -4.02 -17.25
N ILE A 41 -6.05 -3.75 -17.51
CA ILE A 41 -6.55 -2.39 -17.75
C ILE A 41 -6.36 -1.54 -16.48
N SER A 42 -6.68 -2.08 -15.31
CA SER A 42 -6.53 -1.37 -14.03
C SER A 42 -5.08 -0.98 -13.77
N VAL A 43 -4.13 -1.90 -13.97
CA VAL A 43 -2.69 -1.63 -13.85
C VAL A 43 -2.28 -0.52 -14.82
N LYS A 44 -2.73 -0.57 -16.08
CA LYS A 44 -2.39 0.45 -17.08
C LYS A 44 -2.97 1.84 -16.76
N LEU A 45 -4.14 1.89 -16.11
CA LEU A 45 -4.81 3.12 -15.72
C LEU A 45 -4.26 3.74 -14.43
N THR A 46 -3.66 2.92 -13.56
CA THR A 46 -3.25 3.32 -12.20
C THR A 46 -1.73 3.39 -12.00
N SER A 47 -0.95 2.75 -12.86
CA SER A 47 0.51 2.72 -12.80
C SER A 47 1.15 3.61 -13.86
N GLY A 48 2.22 4.32 -13.47
CA GLY A 48 2.95 5.24 -14.33
C GLY A 48 4.44 5.23 -14.00
N ILE A 49 5.23 5.92 -14.82
CA ILE A 49 6.68 6.01 -14.63
C ILE A 49 6.97 7.36 -13.97
N ALA A 50 7.68 7.33 -12.85
CA ALA A 50 8.11 8.52 -12.13
C ALA A 50 9.62 8.50 -11.94
N GLU A 51 10.20 9.69 -11.90
CA GLU A 51 11.57 9.96 -11.49
C GLU A 51 11.55 10.63 -10.13
N ILE A 52 12.47 10.21 -9.26
CA ILE A 52 12.61 10.73 -7.90
C ILE A 52 14.03 11.22 -7.73
N GLU A 53 14.19 12.52 -7.53
CA GLU A 53 15.48 13.14 -7.29
C GLU A 53 15.64 13.48 -5.81
N LEU A 54 16.77 13.08 -5.22
CA LEU A 54 17.11 13.36 -3.83
C LEU A 54 18.33 14.26 -3.73
N THR A 55 18.10 15.56 -3.64
CA THR A 55 19.16 16.56 -3.49
C THR A 55 19.61 16.69 -2.03
N LYS A 56 20.49 17.66 -1.74
CA LYS A 56 20.96 17.92 -0.35
C LYS A 56 19.88 18.49 0.55
N ARG A 57 18.92 19.23 0.00
CA ARG A 57 17.86 19.91 0.76
C ARG A 57 16.48 19.41 0.43
N GLU A 58 16.27 18.83 -0.75
CA GLU A 58 14.92 18.61 -1.26
C GLU A 58 14.79 17.19 -1.83
N ILE A 59 13.57 16.71 -1.85
CA ILE A 59 13.14 15.56 -2.64
C ILE A 59 12.13 16.02 -3.68
N GLU A 60 12.36 15.63 -4.93
CA GLU A 60 11.50 15.97 -6.05
C GLU A 60 10.93 14.69 -6.65
N PHE A 61 9.62 14.69 -6.87
CA PHE A 61 8.88 13.60 -7.50
C PHE A 61 8.27 14.14 -8.80
N ASN A 62 8.66 13.54 -9.92
CA ASN A 62 8.23 13.95 -11.25
C ASN A 62 7.66 12.77 -12.03
N TRP A 63 6.44 12.90 -12.56
CA TRP A 63 5.90 11.93 -13.49
C TRP A 63 6.54 12.08 -14.87
N LEU A 64 7.27 11.05 -15.31
CA LEU A 64 7.67 10.92 -16.72
C LEU A 64 6.50 10.43 -17.57
N LYS A 65 5.67 9.56 -17.00
CA LYS A 65 4.42 9.09 -17.60
C LYS A 65 3.34 8.97 -16.52
N LYS A 66 2.51 10.00 -16.40
CA LYS A 66 1.44 10.06 -15.40
C LYS A 66 0.30 9.08 -15.73
N PRO A 67 -0.17 8.28 -14.77
CA PRO A 67 -1.34 7.43 -14.97
C PRO A 67 -2.64 8.25 -14.94
N ILE A 68 -3.65 7.78 -15.66
CA ILE A 68 -4.92 8.51 -15.87
C ILE A 68 -5.69 8.66 -14.55
N LEU A 69 -5.67 7.62 -13.69
CA LEU A 69 -6.48 7.57 -12.48
C LEU A 69 -5.72 7.98 -11.20
N LYS A 70 -4.59 8.68 -11.30
CA LYS A 70 -3.90 9.23 -10.11
C LYS A 70 -3.96 10.76 -10.07
N SER A 71 -4.30 11.25 -8.88
CA SER A 71 -4.38 12.67 -8.56
C SER A 71 -3.08 13.26 -8.02
N GLN A 72 -2.04 12.45 -7.77
CA GLN A 72 -0.76 12.98 -7.30
C GLN A 72 -0.07 13.73 -8.44
N ASP A 73 0.24 15.00 -8.22
CA ASP A 73 1.00 15.82 -9.16
C ASP A 73 2.50 15.72 -8.88
N ASN A 74 3.29 16.37 -9.74
CA ASN A 74 4.71 16.56 -9.48
C ASN A 74 4.85 17.39 -8.20
N LEU A 75 5.73 16.95 -7.31
CA LEU A 75 5.82 17.49 -5.96
C LEU A 75 7.27 17.65 -5.56
N LYS A 76 7.52 18.73 -4.82
CA LYS A 76 8.82 19.06 -4.26
C LYS A 76 8.67 19.28 -2.77
N PHE A 77 9.56 18.68 -1.99
CA PHE A 77 9.53 18.72 -0.53
C PHE A 77 10.91 19.09 0.00
N ASP A 78 10.97 20.07 0.91
CA ASP A 78 12.16 20.32 1.70
C ASP A 78 12.30 19.23 2.78
N LEU A 79 13.48 18.60 2.83
CA LEU A 79 13.81 17.56 3.80
C LEU A 79 13.79 18.06 5.26
N TYR A 80 13.98 19.36 5.49
CA TYR A 80 13.97 19.97 6.82
C TYR A 80 12.56 20.19 7.38
N GLU A 81 11.57 20.29 6.49
CA GLU A 81 10.15 20.49 6.80
C GLU A 81 9.38 19.18 6.98
N ILE A 82 10.02 18.03 6.73
CA ILE A 82 9.40 16.71 6.97
C ILE A 82 9.18 16.55 8.47
N ASP A 83 7.95 16.24 8.88
CA ASP A 83 7.61 15.91 10.25
C ASP A 83 7.75 14.40 10.50
N SER A 84 7.28 13.59 9.55
CA SER A 84 7.38 12.14 9.70
C SER A 84 7.39 11.39 8.38
N TRP A 85 7.94 10.19 8.41
CA TRP A 85 7.99 9.29 7.27
C TRP A 85 7.79 7.85 7.72
N ASN A 86 7.39 6.98 6.78
CA ASN A 86 7.34 5.54 7.00
C ASN A 86 7.59 4.78 5.70
N ILE A 87 8.12 3.56 5.84
CA ILE A 87 8.22 2.60 4.74
C ILE A 87 7.39 1.38 5.13
N GLN A 88 6.38 1.11 4.32
CA GLN A 88 5.54 -0.07 4.43
C GLN A 88 5.92 -1.02 3.30
N ARG A 89 6.29 -2.25 3.66
CA ARG A 89 6.59 -3.32 2.70
C ARG A 89 5.46 -4.31 2.75
N GLU A 90 4.69 -4.39 1.67
CA GLU A 90 3.61 -5.34 1.49
C GLU A 90 3.96 -6.35 0.41
N PHE A 91 3.21 -7.46 0.36
CA PHE A 91 3.53 -8.59 -0.53
C PHE A 91 3.59 -8.19 -2.02
N HIS A 92 2.83 -7.18 -2.44
CA HIS A 92 2.75 -6.72 -3.83
C HIS A 92 3.19 -5.26 -4.05
N TYR A 93 3.63 -4.55 -3.02
CA TYR A 93 4.13 -3.18 -3.17
C TYR A 93 4.92 -2.70 -1.96
N ASP A 94 5.92 -1.86 -2.23
CA ASP A 94 6.59 -1.05 -1.24
C ASP A 94 6.07 0.37 -1.31
N THR A 95 5.64 0.93 -0.17
CA THR A 95 5.17 2.31 -0.08
C THR A 95 6.06 3.13 0.86
N LEU A 96 6.61 4.22 0.34
CA LEU A 96 7.21 5.30 1.13
C LEU A 96 6.18 6.41 1.30
N ASN A 97 5.82 6.71 2.54
CA ASN A 97 5.03 7.90 2.87
C ASN A 97 5.91 8.93 3.53
N ILE A 98 5.85 10.16 3.02
CA ILE A 98 6.50 11.34 3.59
C ILE A 98 5.41 12.34 3.93
N SER A 99 5.47 12.91 5.12
CA SER A 99 4.48 13.87 5.61
C SER A 99 5.16 15.08 6.23
N SER A 100 4.67 16.25 5.87
CA SER A 100 4.91 17.53 6.52
C SER A 100 3.57 18.10 7.01
N ASN A 101 3.62 19.23 7.70
CA ASN A 101 2.44 19.91 8.22
C ASN A 101 1.51 20.37 7.09
N PHE A 102 2.05 20.62 5.90
CA PHE A 102 1.32 21.21 4.77
C PHE A 102 1.04 20.22 3.64
N SER A 103 1.82 19.15 3.52
CA SER A 103 1.72 18.25 2.37
C SER A 103 2.15 16.83 2.72
N SER A 104 1.67 15.87 1.93
CA SER A 104 2.11 14.48 2.00
C SER A 104 2.46 13.96 0.61
N MET A 105 3.54 13.21 0.51
CA MET A 105 3.94 12.48 -0.68
C MET A 105 3.88 10.98 -0.40
N THR A 106 3.22 10.23 -1.28
CA THR A 106 3.19 8.77 -1.23
C THR A 106 3.81 8.21 -2.50
N ILE A 107 4.79 7.35 -2.34
CA ILE A 107 5.49 6.68 -3.43
C ILE A 107 5.26 5.19 -3.26
N SER A 108 4.45 4.58 -4.13
CA SER A 108 4.20 3.14 -4.14
C SER A 108 4.89 2.50 -5.34
N ARG A 109 5.77 1.54 -5.09
CA ARG A 109 6.48 0.76 -6.10
C ARG A 109 5.95 -0.67 -6.12
N PHE A 110 5.58 -1.16 -7.29
CA PHE A 110 5.28 -2.59 -7.49
C PHE A 110 6.61 -3.38 -7.60
N PRO A 111 6.82 -4.48 -6.85
CA PRO A 111 8.06 -5.25 -6.86
C PRO A 111 8.28 -5.97 -8.19
N GLU A 112 7.20 -6.23 -8.92
CA GLU A 112 7.18 -6.82 -10.26
C GLU A 112 7.83 -5.89 -11.31
N TRP A 113 8.06 -4.62 -10.96
CA TRP A 113 8.80 -3.68 -11.81
C TRP A 113 10.31 -3.89 -11.62
N ARG A 114 10.87 -4.70 -12.52
CA ARG A 114 12.30 -4.93 -12.85
C ARG A 114 13.33 -4.46 -11.79
N ASN A 115 13.77 -5.41 -10.97
CA ASN A 115 14.87 -5.25 -10.00
C ASN A 115 16.23 -4.86 -10.63
N ASP A 116 16.38 -4.98 -11.95
CA ASP A 116 17.62 -4.72 -12.70
C ASP A 116 17.71 -3.31 -13.29
N LYS A 117 16.67 -2.47 -13.16
CA LYS A 117 16.60 -1.14 -13.80
C LYS A 117 16.14 0.00 -12.91
N ASP A 118 15.93 -0.23 -11.61
CA ASP A 118 15.47 0.81 -10.70
C ASP A 118 16.38 1.00 -9.48
N ASP A 119 16.62 2.26 -9.13
CA ASP A 119 17.48 2.64 -8.00
C ASP A 119 16.69 2.80 -6.71
N TYR A 120 15.48 2.23 -6.61
CA TYR A 120 14.56 2.51 -5.50
C TYR A 120 15.16 2.16 -4.14
N GLN A 121 15.80 0.99 -4.00
CA GLN A 121 16.42 0.60 -2.73
C GLN A 121 17.62 1.49 -2.38
N SER A 122 18.40 1.92 -3.39
CA SER A 122 19.50 2.86 -3.22
C SER A 122 18.99 4.23 -2.76
N PHE A 123 17.90 4.71 -3.37
CA PHE A 123 17.18 5.91 -2.98
C PHE A 123 16.68 5.83 -1.53
N ILE A 124 16.00 4.75 -1.15
CA ILE A 124 15.48 4.54 0.22
C ILE A 124 16.61 4.59 1.26
N ASN A 125 17.72 3.90 0.98
CA ASN A 125 18.89 3.90 1.86
C ASN A 125 19.49 5.32 2.00
N SER A 126 19.62 6.03 0.88
CA SER A 126 20.14 7.39 0.83
C SER A 126 19.22 8.38 1.56
N PHE A 127 17.91 8.27 1.36
CA PHE A 127 16.88 9.06 2.03
C PHE A 127 16.95 8.87 3.55
N SER A 128 16.89 7.62 4.03
CA SER A 128 16.98 7.29 5.46
C SER A 128 18.26 7.85 6.11
N ASN A 129 19.40 7.71 5.44
CA ASN A 129 20.68 8.27 5.92
C ASN A 129 20.68 9.80 6.00
N LYS A 130 20.05 10.49 5.04
CA LYS A 130 19.90 11.96 5.06
C LYS A 130 19.01 12.41 6.21
N ILE A 131 17.85 11.79 6.40
CA ILE A 131 16.95 12.09 7.51
C ILE A 131 17.65 11.84 8.85
N GLY A 132 18.35 10.73 9.00
CA GLY A 132 19.16 10.44 10.19
C GLY A 132 20.23 11.50 10.47
N SER A 133 20.87 12.03 9.42
CA SER A 133 21.85 13.12 9.52
C SER A 133 21.20 14.46 9.91
N ILE A 134 20.01 14.76 9.39
CA ILE A 134 19.23 15.94 9.76
C ILE A 134 18.86 15.87 11.24
N ASN A 135 18.28 14.75 11.70
CA ASN A 135 17.93 14.54 13.10
C ASN A 135 19.13 14.66 14.05
N LYS A 136 20.29 14.12 13.68
CA LYS A 136 21.53 14.31 14.45
C LYS A 136 21.93 15.77 14.58
N LYS A 137 21.72 16.59 13.54
CA LYS A 137 21.98 18.04 13.58
C LYS A 137 20.98 18.77 14.48
N LYS A 138 19.68 18.49 14.33
CA LYS A 138 18.60 19.06 15.17
C LYS A 138 18.86 18.76 16.66
N LEU A 139 19.15 17.50 17.00
CA LEU A 139 19.46 17.08 18.37
C LEU A 139 20.68 17.81 18.98
N LYS A 140 21.73 18.03 18.18
CA LYS A 140 22.92 18.78 18.64
C LYS A 140 22.61 20.25 18.91
N ARG A 141 21.70 20.87 18.14
CA ARG A 141 21.27 22.25 18.34
C ARG A 141 20.43 22.38 19.60
N ASN A 142 19.41 21.54 19.77
CA ASN A 142 18.55 21.53 20.96
C ASN A 142 19.39 21.38 22.25
N LYS A 143 20.34 20.44 22.28
CA LYS A 143 21.28 20.29 23.41
C LYS A 143 22.15 21.50 23.70
N ARG A 144 22.46 22.34 22.70
CA ARG A 144 23.22 23.59 22.91
C ARG A 144 22.32 24.67 23.48
N ASN A 145 21.09 24.78 22.96
CA ASN A 145 20.09 25.76 23.40
C ASN A 145 19.68 25.52 24.86
N GLU A 146 19.49 24.25 25.23
CA GLU A 146 19.22 23.81 26.61
C GLU A 146 20.35 24.26 27.56
N LYS A 147 21.62 24.09 27.15
CA LYS A 147 22.78 24.53 27.94
C LYS A 147 22.93 26.05 28.04
N SER A 148 22.44 26.80 27.07
CA SER A 148 22.55 28.26 27.03
C SER A 148 21.37 28.99 27.67
N ASN A 149 20.40 28.29 28.27
CA ASN A 149 19.16 28.87 28.83
C ASN A 149 18.41 29.81 27.84
N GLN A 150 18.62 29.62 26.54
CA GLN A 150 17.90 30.38 25.52
C GLN A 150 16.52 29.73 25.33
N LYS A 151 15.45 30.51 25.54
CA LYS A 151 14.07 30.12 25.19
C LYS A 151 13.89 30.10 23.67
N VAL A 152 14.54 29.16 23.00
CA VAL A 152 14.28 28.86 21.58
C VAL A 152 13.48 27.57 21.56
N ASP A 153 12.36 27.58 20.84
CA ASP A 153 11.56 26.36 20.63
C ASP A 153 12.45 25.25 20.05
N ASP A 154 12.53 24.13 20.75
CA ASP A 154 13.34 22.99 20.33
C ASP A 154 12.90 22.51 18.95
N GLU A 155 13.87 22.32 18.04
CA GLU A 155 13.57 21.82 16.70
C GLU A 155 13.00 20.40 16.82
N LYS A 156 11.77 20.19 16.35
CA LYS A 156 11.14 18.86 16.32
C LYS A 156 11.94 17.90 15.44
N LEU A 157 12.18 16.70 15.97
CA LEU A 157 12.83 15.61 15.24
C LEU A 157 11.86 14.99 14.23
N ILE A 158 12.40 14.58 13.09
CA ILE A 158 11.68 13.87 12.05
C ILE A 158 11.41 12.44 12.54
N VAL A 159 10.15 12.03 12.62
CA VAL A 159 9.76 10.74 13.21
C VAL A 159 9.67 9.65 12.15
N ASP A 160 10.32 8.51 12.41
CA ASP A 160 10.11 7.27 11.67
C ASP A 160 8.91 6.52 12.28
N GLN A 161 7.75 6.60 11.63
CA GLN A 161 6.51 6.04 12.18
C GLN A 161 6.51 4.51 12.17
N GLU A 162 7.24 3.88 11.24
CA GLU A 162 7.35 2.42 11.18
C GLU A 162 8.13 1.91 12.39
N LYS A 163 9.21 2.59 12.76
CA LYS A 163 9.97 2.28 13.97
C LYS A 163 9.13 2.49 15.23
N VAL A 164 8.36 3.59 15.31
CA VAL A 164 7.44 3.84 16.42
C VAL A 164 6.41 2.73 16.52
N PHE A 165 5.76 2.38 15.41
CA PHE A 165 4.78 1.31 15.34
C PHE A 165 5.35 -0.03 15.82
N LYS A 166 6.51 -0.44 15.31
CA LYS A 166 7.19 -1.69 15.71
C LYS A 166 7.60 -1.72 17.19
N SER A 167 7.96 -0.57 17.74
CA SER A 167 8.33 -0.46 19.16
C SER A 167 7.13 -0.46 20.11
N SER A 168 5.92 -0.21 19.59
CA SER A 168 4.69 -0.15 20.38
C SER A 168 4.07 -1.54 20.60
N ASN A 169 3.06 -1.61 21.47
CA ASN A 169 2.24 -2.83 21.63
C ASN A 169 1.18 -3.00 20.52
N LEU A 170 1.02 -2.01 19.65
CA LEU A 170 -0.04 -1.97 18.65
C LEU A 170 0.04 -3.12 17.63
N PRO A 171 1.22 -3.55 17.13
CA PRO A 171 1.34 -4.72 16.26
C PRO A 171 0.86 -6.01 16.92
N LYS A 172 1.14 -6.18 18.23
CA LYS A 172 0.70 -7.36 18.99
C LYS A 172 -0.82 -7.41 19.12
N ILE A 173 -1.44 -6.25 19.37
CA ILE A 173 -2.90 -6.12 19.46
C ILE A 173 -3.53 -6.44 18.09
N LEU A 174 -3.01 -5.86 17.01
CA LEU A 174 -3.49 -6.13 15.65
C LEU A 174 -3.38 -7.61 15.27
N LEU A 175 -2.27 -8.26 15.63
CA LEU A 175 -2.09 -9.70 15.43
C LEU A 175 -3.14 -10.51 16.21
N GLY A 176 -3.40 -10.13 17.47
CA GLY A 176 -4.45 -10.77 18.28
C GLY A 176 -5.83 -10.63 17.66
N VAL A 177 -6.20 -9.44 17.20
CA VAL A 177 -7.46 -9.20 16.48
C VAL A 177 -7.54 -10.04 15.21
N TYR A 178 -6.46 -10.10 14.42
CA TYR A 178 -6.40 -10.90 13.21
C TYR A 178 -6.65 -12.39 13.48
N ILE A 179 -5.99 -12.96 14.49
CA ILE A 179 -6.16 -14.37 14.89
C ILE A 179 -7.61 -14.65 15.31
N ILE A 180 -8.20 -13.78 16.13
CA ILE A 180 -9.60 -13.93 16.57
C ILE A 180 -10.55 -13.91 15.38
N VAL A 181 -10.38 -12.96 14.44
CA VAL A 181 -11.21 -12.87 13.23
C VAL A 181 -11.04 -14.10 12.35
N MET A 182 -9.82 -14.62 12.19
CA MET A 182 -9.55 -15.86 11.46
C MET A 182 -10.26 -17.06 12.09
N ILE A 183 -10.17 -17.24 13.41
CA ILE A 183 -10.84 -18.33 14.12
C ILE A 183 -12.36 -18.23 13.95
N LEU A 184 -12.93 -17.03 14.10
CA LEU A 184 -14.37 -16.81 13.90
C LEU A 184 -14.78 -17.09 12.45
N GLY A 185 -13.97 -16.69 11.47
CA GLY A 185 -14.19 -16.96 10.05
C GLY A 185 -14.17 -18.46 9.72
N VAL A 186 -13.17 -19.19 10.22
CA VAL A 186 -13.07 -20.64 10.05
C VAL A 186 -14.24 -21.36 10.73
N PHE A 187 -14.59 -20.98 11.96
CA PHE A 187 -15.71 -21.57 12.68
C PHE A 187 -17.04 -21.32 11.96
N TYR A 188 -17.21 -20.12 11.38
CA TYR A 188 -18.37 -19.81 10.56
C TYR A 188 -18.42 -20.67 9.29
N VAL A 189 -17.33 -20.75 8.54
CA VAL A 189 -17.25 -21.56 7.31
C VAL A 189 -17.53 -23.03 7.63
N TYR A 190 -16.90 -23.58 8.68
CA TYR A 190 -17.11 -24.96 9.12
C TYR A 190 -18.58 -25.24 9.49
N ASN A 191 -19.20 -24.38 10.29
CA ASN A 191 -20.60 -24.56 10.71
C ASN A 191 -21.63 -24.38 9.58
N ASN A 192 -21.27 -23.67 8.50
CA ASN A 192 -22.19 -23.38 7.40
C ASN A 192 -21.81 -24.10 6.08
N TRP A 193 -20.75 -24.91 6.08
CA TRP A 193 -20.25 -25.64 4.90
C TRP A 193 -21.29 -26.59 4.30
N ASN A 194 -22.14 -27.18 5.15
CA ASN A 194 -23.13 -28.18 4.73
C ASN A 194 -24.59 -27.71 4.72
N THR A 195 -24.88 -26.45 5.10
CA THR A 195 -26.26 -25.98 5.22
C THR A 195 -26.74 -25.14 4.03
N GLY A 196 -25.84 -24.67 3.16
CA GLY A 196 -26.18 -23.82 2.01
C GLY A 196 -26.82 -22.46 2.39
N LYS A 197 -26.96 -22.17 3.69
CA LYS A 197 -27.55 -20.94 4.20
C LYS A 197 -26.47 -19.88 4.30
N SER A 198 -26.41 -19.01 3.30
CA SER A 198 -25.65 -17.76 3.40
C SER A 198 -26.24 -16.92 4.52
N ASN A 199 -25.47 -16.70 5.59
CA ASN A 199 -25.92 -15.90 6.72
C ASN A 199 -25.67 -14.42 6.39
N ILE A 200 -26.66 -13.81 5.73
CA ILE A 200 -26.72 -12.39 5.33
C ILE A 200 -26.27 -11.44 6.45
N LEU A 201 -26.49 -11.80 7.71
CA LEU A 201 -26.04 -11.08 8.90
C LEU A 201 -24.52 -10.83 8.93
N ILE A 202 -23.69 -11.78 8.49
CA ILE A 202 -22.22 -11.60 8.44
C ILE A 202 -21.80 -10.71 7.28
N VAL A 203 -22.48 -10.81 6.14
CA VAL A 203 -22.25 -9.90 5.01
C VAL A 203 -22.64 -8.47 5.41
N ILE A 204 -23.76 -8.30 6.12
CA ILE A 204 -24.17 -7.01 6.69
C ILE A 204 -23.17 -6.53 7.75
N ALA A 205 -22.66 -7.40 8.63
CA ALA A 205 -21.64 -7.04 9.61
C ALA A 205 -20.31 -6.62 8.94
N GLY A 206 -19.88 -7.34 7.90
CA GLY A 206 -18.72 -6.98 7.08
C GLY A 206 -18.90 -5.64 6.37
N LEU A 207 -20.04 -5.44 5.70
CA LEU A 207 -20.38 -4.19 5.01
C LEU A 207 -20.48 -3.01 5.97
N SER A 208 -21.11 -3.19 7.14
CA SER A 208 -21.20 -2.14 8.16
C SER A 208 -19.83 -1.82 8.78
N GLY A 209 -18.96 -2.81 8.97
CA GLY A 209 -17.55 -2.62 9.33
C GLY A 209 -16.79 -1.80 8.27
N CYS A 210 -16.95 -2.12 7.00
CA CYS A 210 -16.37 -1.35 5.89
C CYS A 210 -16.90 0.09 5.85
N ILE A 211 -18.22 0.29 5.99
CA ILE A 211 -18.85 1.62 6.03
C ILE A 211 -18.32 2.44 7.21
N TYR A 212 -18.21 1.84 8.40
CA TYR A 212 -17.65 2.48 9.58
C TYR A 212 -16.20 2.92 9.35
N TYR A 213 -15.37 2.04 8.76
CA TYR A 213 -13.97 2.35 8.48
C TYR A 213 -13.82 3.48 7.46
N ILE A 214 -14.62 3.46 6.38
CA ILE A 214 -14.68 4.53 5.37
C ILE A 214 -15.11 5.85 6.01
N LYS A 215 -16.12 5.84 6.90
CA LYS A 215 -16.61 7.04 7.58
C LYS A 215 -15.57 7.63 8.52
N LYS A 216 -14.87 6.79 9.29
CA LYS A 216 -13.76 7.19 10.18
C LYS A 216 -12.62 7.85 9.39
N TYR A 217 -12.25 7.27 8.24
CA TYR A 217 -11.21 7.83 7.39
C TYR A 217 -11.61 9.15 6.72
N ARG A 218 -12.89 9.33 6.37
CA ARG A 218 -13.42 10.62 5.89
C ARG A 218 -13.44 11.69 6.98
N GLN A 219 -13.83 11.35 8.20
CA GLN A 219 -13.86 12.32 9.31
C GLN A 219 -12.47 12.86 9.66
N ASN A 220 -11.44 12.01 9.66
CA ASN A 220 -10.06 12.44 9.87
C ASN A 220 -9.50 13.32 8.73
N ARG A 221 -10.14 13.37 7.57
CA ARG A 221 -9.76 14.22 6.43
C ARG A 221 -10.35 15.63 6.50
N ASN A 222 -11.45 15.82 7.23
CA ASN A 222 -12.15 17.10 7.37
C ASN A 222 -11.76 17.87 8.65
N GLN A 223 -10.83 17.33 9.45
CA GLN A 223 -10.30 17.95 10.67
C GLN A 223 -8.83 18.37 10.53
N LYS A 224 -8.30 18.38 9.31
CA LYS A 224 -7.04 19.03 8.93
C LYS A 224 -7.36 20.17 7.97
#